data_AF-A0A9P7FG66-F1
#
_entry.id   AF-A0A9P7FG66-F1
#
_cell.length_a   1.000
_cell.length_b   1.000
_cell.length_c   1.000
_cell.angle_alpha   90.00
_cell.angle_beta   90.00
_cell.angle_gamma   90.00
#
_symmetry.space_group_name_H-M   'P 1'
#
loop_
_entity.id
_entity.type
_entity.pdbx_description
1 polymer ?
#
loop_
_entity_poly.entity_id
_entity_poly.type
_entity_poly.pdbx_seq_one_letter_code
_entity_poly.pdbx_strand_id
1 'polypeptide(L)'
;LHTLQAEELELRKGQANDCLEKLRQALGHKAIIYRQHFRSADSTWTGTRSKQEALQCRIKIEKCVRRYQRARSSIQRLGADEDTLTTIYQDIQLHQLSVDKEVTEENRYGQGSDRLAWFWRVNNGHDLKEDVWMDEFYRVNWLKAKARWQRWEEELRLVQHKMGWTVSWFKYRMGEWDQRYQQATKPGHQAYAHRQVLLWGRFALDAENSF
;
A
#
# COMPACT_ATOMS: atom_id res chain seq x y z
N LEU A 1 -7.01 12.10 -43.24
CA LEU A 1 -6.68 12.85 -42.01
C LEU A 1 -6.94 12.01 -40.75
N HIS A 2 -8.09 11.35 -40.61
CA HIS A 2 -8.37 10.45 -39.47
C HIS A 2 -7.39 9.28 -39.30
N THR A 3 -6.84 8.73 -40.40
CA THR A 3 -5.83 7.65 -40.37
C THR A 3 -4.51 8.10 -39.75
N LEU A 4 -3.99 9.25 -40.18
CA LEU A 4 -2.74 9.83 -39.63
C LEU A 4 -2.87 10.21 -38.15
N GLN A 5 -4.04 10.68 -37.73
CA GLN A 5 -4.30 10.99 -36.32
C GLN A 5 -4.27 9.73 -35.44
N ALA A 6 -4.84 8.63 -35.93
CA ALA A 6 -4.81 7.34 -35.22
C ALA A 6 -3.39 6.77 -35.13
N GLU A 7 -2.62 6.83 -36.22
CA GLU A 7 -1.21 6.38 -36.23
C GLU A 7 -0.34 7.21 -35.28
N GLU A 8 -0.48 8.54 -35.31
CA GLU A 8 0.24 9.43 -34.39
C GLU A 8 -0.17 9.16 -32.93
N LEU A 9 -1.45 8.87 -32.66
CA LEU A 9 -1.91 8.52 -31.32
C LEU A 9 -1.21 7.25 -30.80
N GLU A 10 -1.14 6.20 -31.62
CA GLU A 10 -0.42 4.96 -31.26
C GLU A 10 1.07 5.21 -31.04
N LEU A 11 1.71 6.04 -31.86
CA LEU A 11 3.11 6.45 -31.64
C LEU A 11 3.30 7.17 -30.30
N ARG A 12 2.36 8.04 -29.90
CA ARG A 12 2.44 8.72 -28.60
C ARG A 12 2.21 7.78 -27.42
N LYS A 13 1.32 6.79 -27.56
CA LYS A 13 1.13 5.72 -26.58
C LYS A 13 2.42 4.91 -26.39
N GLY A 14 3.07 4.52 -27.49
CA GLY A 14 4.39 3.87 -27.45
C GLY A 14 5.44 4.71 -26.76
N GLN A 15 5.56 6.00 -27.12
CA GLN A 15 6.48 6.93 -26.45
C GLN A 15 6.22 7.06 -24.95
N ALA A 16 4.95 7.09 -24.53
CA ALA A 16 4.59 7.14 -23.13
C ALA A 16 5.02 5.86 -22.40
N ASN A 17 4.75 4.69 -22.98
CA ASN A 17 5.13 3.39 -22.43
C ASN A 17 6.65 3.25 -22.25
N ASP A 18 7.44 3.62 -23.26
CA ASP A 18 8.91 3.63 -23.20
C ASP A 18 9.44 4.56 -22.09
N CYS A 19 8.79 5.71 -21.90
CA CYS A 19 9.18 6.66 -20.86
C CYS A 19 8.87 6.10 -19.46
N LEU A 20 7.74 5.41 -19.29
CA LEU A 20 7.39 4.74 -18.04
C LEU A 20 8.35 3.59 -17.72
N GLU A 21 8.75 2.80 -18.71
CA GLU A 21 9.71 1.72 -18.52
C GLU A 21 11.07 2.26 -18.05
N LYS A 22 11.61 3.26 -18.75
CA LYS A 22 12.86 3.93 -18.38
C LYS A 22 12.78 4.61 -17.01
N LEU A 23 11.60 5.13 -16.66
CA LEU A 23 11.34 5.69 -15.33
C LEU A 23 11.45 4.61 -14.25
N ARG A 24 10.82 3.44 -14.44
CA ARG A 24 10.90 2.31 -13.51
C ARG A 24 12.34 1.83 -13.33
N GLN A 25 13.07 1.61 -14.42
CA GLN A 25 14.49 1.23 -14.39
C GLN A 25 15.34 2.27 -13.62
N ALA A 26 15.13 3.57 -13.87
CA ALA A 26 15.90 4.61 -13.19
C ALA A 26 15.57 4.72 -11.69
N LEU A 27 14.29 4.57 -11.32
CA LEU A 27 13.88 4.49 -9.91
C LEU A 27 14.44 3.25 -9.23
N GLY A 28 14.52 2.14 -9.96
CA GLY A 28 15.07 0.91 -9.47
C GLY A 28 16.56 0.93 -9.19
N HIS A 29 17.32 1.40 -10.18
CA HIS A 29 18.75 1.65 -10.01
C HIS A 29 19.02 2.59 -8.83
N LYS A 30 18.18 3.62 -8.66
CA LYS A 30 18.24 4.52 -7.49
C LYS A 30 18.02 3.74 -6.18
N ALA A 31 17.02 2.86 -6.11
CA ALA A 31 16.77 2.04 -4.92
C ALA A 31 17.97 1.14 -4.56
N ILE A 32 18.63 0.53 -5.55
CA ILE A 32 19.85 -0.27 -5.36
C ILE A 32 20.96 0.57 -4.73
N ILE A 33 21.25 1.74 -5.31
CA ILE A 33 22.28 2.65 -4.78
C ILE A 33 21.99 2.99 -3.31
N TYR A 34 20.73 3.27 -3.00
CA TYR A 34 20.32 3.56 -1.62
C TYR A 34 20.56 2.38 -0.68
N ARG A 35 20.22 1.15 -1.10
CA ARG A 35 20.41 -0.06 -0.30
C ARG A 35 21.89 -0.40 -0.08
N GLN A 36 22.70 -0.32 -1.13
CA GLN A 36 24.12 -0.70 -1.10
C GLN A 36 24.98 0.31 -0.35
N HIS A 37 24.75 1.61 -0.55
CA HIS A 37 25.70 2.63 -0.09
C HIS A 37 25.31 3.35 1.20
N PHE A 38 24.03 3.45 1.58
CA PHE A 38 23.68 4.08 2.86
C PHE A 38 23.84 3.15 4.07
N ARG A 39 23.93 1.83 3.85
CA ARG A 39 24.15 0.86 4.94
C ARG A 39 25.61 0.42 5.11
N SER A 40 26.48 0.68 4.13
CA SER A 40 27.83 0.06 4.07
C SER A 40 28.94 0.99 3.54
N ALA A 41 28.74 2.31 3.55
CA ALA A 41 29.79 3.24 3.10
C ALA A 41 30.90 3.41 4.14
N ASP A 42 31.95 2.63 4.01
CA ASP A 42 33.12 2.67 4.91
C ASP A 42 34.15 3.77 4.54
N SER A 43 33.95 4.50 3.43
CA SER A 43 34.88 5.57 3.00
C SER A 43 34.22 6.81 2.39
N THR A 44 34.88 7.96 2.55
CA THR A 44 34.47 9.27 1.99
C THR A 44 34.39 9.26 0.45
N TRP A 45 35.29 8.52 -0.21
CA TRP A 45 35.31 8.39 -1.67
C TRP A 45 34.10 7.59 -2.19
N THR A 46 33.82 6.44 -1.56
CA THR A 46 32.62 5.63 -1.86
C THR A 46 31.35 6.44 -1.64
N GLY A 47 31.28 7.22 -0.54
CA GLY A 47 30.16 8.11 -0.28
C GLY A 47 29.96 9.20 -1.35
N THR A 48 31.05 9.77 -1.87
CA THR A 48 30.99 10.82 -2.91
C THR A 48 30.53 10.26 -4.25
N ARG A 49 31.07 9.11 -4.66
CA ARG A 49 30.66 8.42 -5.90
C ARG A 49 29.19 8.03 -5.86
N SER A 50 28.73 7.49 -4.74
CA SER A 50 27.33 7.08 -4.55
C SER A 50 26.36 8.27 -4.64
N LYS A 51 26.74 9.42 -4.08
CA LYS A 51 25.96 10.67 -4.20
C LYS A 51 25.88 11.14 -5.65
N GLN A 52 27.00 11.07 -6.39
CA GLN A 52 27.01 11.42 -7.81
C GLN A 52 26.14 10.46 -8.64
N GLU A 53 26.18 9.17 -8.35
CA GLU A 53 25.35 8.18 -9.04
C GLU A 53 23.85 8.36 -8.74
N ALA A 54 23.50 8.62 -7.48
CA ALA A 54 22.13 8.98 -7.09
C ALA A 54 21.63 10.26 -7.79
N LEU A 55 22.51 11.25 -7.97
CA LEU A 55 22.21 12.47 -8.72
C LEU A 55 21.96 12.16 -10.20
N GLN A 56 22.77 11.30 -10.82
CA GLN A 56 22.55 10.88 -12.22
C GLN A 56 21.21 10.15 -12.38
N CYS A 57 20.85 9.27 -11.44
CA CYS A 57 19.52 8.64 -11.43
C CYS A 57 18.40 9.66 -11.32
N ARG A 58 18.53 10.67 -10.44
CA ARG A 58 17.56 11.75 -10.32
C ARG A 58 17.37 12.51 -11.64
N ILE A 59 18.46 12.88 -12.31
CA ILE A 59 18.41 13.57 -13.61
C ILE A 59 17.72 12.70 -14.66
N LYS A 60 18.01 11.40 -14.69
CA LYS A 60 17.34 10.43 -15.59
C LYS A 60 15.84 10.36 -15.31
N ILE A 61 15.43 10.29 -14.05
CA ILE A 61 14.02 10.30 -13.63
C ILE A 61 13.31 11.56 -14.13
N GLU A 62 13.85 12.75 -13.82
CA GLU A 62 13.26 14.03 -14.24
C GLU A 62 13.16 14.16 -15.77
N LYS A 63 14.11 13.59 -16.51
CA LYS A 63 14.06 13.55 -17.98
C LYS A 63 12.96 12.61 -18.49
N CYS A 64 12.78 11.44 -17.88
CA CYS A 64 11.73 10.49 -18.26
C CYS A 64 10.34 11.06 -17.97
N VAL A 65 10.15 11.69 -16.80
CA VAL A 65 8.89 12.35 -16.42
C VAL A 65 8.51 13.45 -17.40
N ARG A 66 9.45 14.35 -17.75
CA ARG A 66 9.18 15.41 -18.73
C ARG A 66 8.79 14.87 -20.11
N ARG A 67 9.45 13.80 -20.56
CA ARG A 67 9.12 13.17 -21.85
C ARG A 67 7.75 12.49 -21.80
N TYR A 68 7.43 11.81 -20.70
CA TYR A 68 6.13 11.22 -20.47
C TYR A 68 5.01 12.27 -20.47
N GLN A 69 5.18 13.36 -19.72
CA GLN A 69 4.20 14.45 -19.66
C GLN A 69 3.95 15.08 -21.04
N ARG A 70 5.00 15.22 -21.86
CA ARG A 70 4.88 15.68 -23.24
C ARG A 70 4.10 14.70 -24.10
N ALA A 71 4.40 13.39 -24.03
CA ALA A 71 3.66 12.36 -24.74
C ALA A 71 2.18 12.32 -24.32
N ARG A 72 1.91 12.35 -23.01
CA ARG A 72 0.54 12.42 -22.44
C ARG A 72 -0.23 13.64 -22.94
N SER A 73 0.41 14.82 -22.96
CA SER A 73 -0.20 16.04 -23.49
C SER A 73 -0.56 15.91 -24.97
N SER A 74 0.28 15.24 -25.76
CA SER A 74 -0.03 14.94 -27.17
C SER A 74 -1.19 13.95 -27.30
N ILE A 75 -1.22 12.88 -26.49
CA ILE A 75 -2.34 11.89 -26.45
C ILE A 75 -3.67 12.62 -26.19
N GLN A 76 -3.68 13.52 -25.21
CA GLN A 76 -4.86 14.32 -24.87
C GLN A 76 -5.30 15.22 -26.04
N ARG A 77 -4.36 15.90 -26.71
CA ARG A 77 -4.68 16.77 -27.87
C ARG A 77 -5.16 16.01 -29.09
N LEU A 78 -4.75 14.75 -29.26
CA LEU A 78 -5.16 13.89 -30.36
C LEU A 78 -6.57 13.30 -30.14
N GLY A 79 -7.24 13.64 -29.05
CA GLY A 79 -8.63 13.24 -28.77
C GLY A 79 -8.75 11.81 -28.26
N ALA A 80 -7.76 11.33 -27.50
CA ALA A 80 -7.88 10.06 -26.78
C ALA A 80 -9.04 10.11 -25.77
N ASP A 81 -9.67 8.97 -25.54
CA ASP A 81 -10.74 8.82 -24.57
C ASP A 81 -10.28 9.20 -23.15
N GLU A 82 -11.17 9.86 -22.40
CA GLU A 82 -10.89 10.33 -21.03
C GLU A 82 -10.53 9.14 -20.13
N ASP A 83 -11.19 7.98 -20.32
CA ASP A 83 -10.91 6.77 -19.55
C ASP A 83 -9.48 6.25 -19.80
N THR A 84 -8.98 6.39 -21.03
CA THR A 84 -7.58 6.04 -21.36
C THR A 84 -6.59 6.94 -20.61
N LEU A 85 -6.92 8.22 -20.40
CA LEU A 85 -6.08 9.17 -19.67
C LEU A 85 -6.18 9.01 -18.15
N THR A 86 -7.32 8.57 -17.62
CA THR A 86 -7.50 8.36 -16.16
C THR A 86 -7.04 6.98 -15.71
N THR A 87 -7.21 5.96 -16.54
CA THR A 87 -6.95 4.57 -16.16
C THR A 87 -5.52 4.16 -16.54
N ILE A 88 -5.09 4.45 -17.77
CA ILE A 88 -3.80 3.98 -18.33
C ILE A 88 -2.70 5.05 -18.22
N TYR A 89 -2.96 6.28 -18.66
CA TYR A 89 -1.96 7.35 -18.72
C TYR A 89 -2.19 8.43 -17.68
N GLN A 90 -2.10 8.06 -16.40
CA GLN A 90 -2.30 8.96 -15.26
C GLN A 90 -1.19 10.02 -15.13
N ASP A 91 -1.50 11.13 -14.48
CA ASP A 91 -0.47 12.13 -14.19
C ASP A 91 0.53 11.63 -13.12
N ILE A 92 1.80 12.00 -13.27
CA ILE A 92 2.86 11.57 -12.35
C ILE A 92 3.07 12.64 -11.29
N GLN A 93 2.78 12.29 -10.04
CA GLN A 93 2.94 13.19 -8.91
C GLN A 93 4.36 13.10 -8.32
N LEU A 94 4.89 14.22 -7.83
CA LEU A 94 6.26 14.27 -7.28
C LEU A 94 6.50 13.29 -6.14
N HIS A 95 5.50 13.07 -5.28
CA HIS A 95 5.60 12.11 -4.16
C HIS A 95 5.78 10.66 -4.62
N GLN A 96 5.31 10.33 -5.83
CA GLN A 96 5.44 9.00 -6.44
C GLN A 96 6.84 8.72 -7.00
N LEU A 97 7.69 9.76 -7.12
CA LEU A 97 9.07 9.67 -7.60
C LEU A 97 10.09 9.45 -6.48
N SER A 98 9.62 9.33 -5.24
CA SER A 98 10.46 8.89 -4.13
C SER A 98 10.95 7.46 -4.40
N VAL A 99 12.15 7.16 -3.89
CA VAL A 99 12.59 5.76 -3.82
C VAL A 99 11.56 4.98 -3.03
N ASP A 100 11.17 3.82 -3.55
CA ASP A 100 10.21 2.96 -2.88
C ASP A 100 10.82 2.48 -1.56
N LYS A 101 10.24 3.00 -0.48
CA LYS A 101 10.66 2.68 0.88
C LYS A 101 10.37 1.22 1.21
N GLU A 102 9.41 0.58 0.52
CA GLU A 102 9.15 -0.85 0.68
C GLU A 102 10.38 -1.69 0.26
N VAL A 103 11.20 -1.21 -0.67
CA VAL A 103 12.38 -1.94 -1.16
C VAL A 103 13.66 -1.56 -0.43
N THR A 104 13.77 -0.32 0.06
CA THR A 104 14.95 0.11 0.84
C THR A 104 14.85 -0.23 2.32
N GLU A 105 13.63 -0.40 2.87
CA GLU A 105 13.37 -0.63 4.28
C GLU A 105 12.43 -1.83 4.48
N GLU A 106 13.03 -3.02 4.60
CA GLU A 106 12.34 -4.31 4.73
C GLU A 106 11.33 -4.35 5.89
N ASN A 107 11.70 -3.80 7.06
CA ASN A 107 10.92 -3.87 8.31
C ASN A 107 10.29 -2.52 8.73
N ARG A 108 9.97 -1.64 7.78
CA ARG A 108 9.39 -0.33 8.11
C ARG A 108 8.00 -0.48 8.76
N TYR A 109 7.78 0.19 9.88
CA TYR A 109 6.47 0.27 10.52
C TYR A 109 5.50 1.16 9.71
N GLY A 110 4.20 0.85 9.72
CA GLY A 110 3.18 1.68 9.05
C GLY A 110 2.96 1.40 7.54
N GLN A 111 3.39 0.25 7.03
CA GLN A 111 3.19 -0.18 5.64
C GLN A 111 1.72 -0.50 5.27
N GLY A 112 0.77 -0.40 6.21
CA GLY A 112 -0.62 -0.84 6.01
C GLY A 112 -1.36 -0.11 4.90
N SER A 113 -1.08 1.18 4.68
CA SER A 113 -1.75 2.03 3.69
C SER A 113 -0.88 2.42 2.49
N ASP A 114 0.38 1.99 2.44
CA ASP A 114 1.31 2.44 1.40
C ASP A 114 0.89 1.79 0.06
N ARG A 115 0.54 2.62 -0.93
CA ARG A 115 0.15 2.16 -2.26
C ARG A 115 1.28 2.48 -3.22
N LEU A 116 1.78 1.44 -3.88
CA LEU A 116 2.69 1.59 -5.02
C LEU A 116 2.14 2.60 -6.02
N ALA A 117 3.03 3.45 -6.54
CA ALA A 117 2.67 4.41 -7.58
C ALA A 117 2.04 3.69 -8.78
N TRP A 118 1.07 4.34 -9.43
CA TRP A 118 0.24 3.72 -10.46
C TRP A 118 1.06 3.11 -11.59
N PHE A 119 2.17 3.76 -11.97
CA PHE A 119 3.01 3.32 -13.06
C PHE A 119 3.73 2.00 -12.76
N TRP A 120 3.82 1.53 -11.50
CA TRP A 120 4.29 0.18 -11.18
C TRP A 120 3.23 -0.91 -11.39
N ARG A 121 1.94 -0.54 -11.48
CA ARG A 121 0.82 -1.48 -11.63
C ARG A 121 0.41 -1.69 -13.08
N VAL A 122 0.83 -0.80 -13.98
CA VAL A 122 0.52 -0.92 -15.40
C VAL A 122 1.41 -1.99 -16.00
N ASN A 123 0.81 -3.14 -16.28
CA ASN A 123 1.47 -4.27 -16.91
C ASN A 123 1.65 -3.98 -18.40
N ASN A 124 2.84 -3.50 -18.77
CA ASN A 124 3.21 -3.41 -20.17
C ASN A 124 3.66 -4.83 -20.55
N GLY A 125 2.78 -5.60 -21.19
CA GLY A 125 3.04 -6.99 -21.61
C GLY A 125 4.16 -7.09 -22.65
N HIS A 126 5.39 -6.83 -22.25
CA HIS A 126 6.57 -6.95 -23.07
C HIS A 126 7.57 -7.88 -22.41
N ASP A 127 8.02 -8.85 -23.22
CA ASP A 127 9.26 -9.62 -23.07
C ASP A 127 10.46 -8.65 -23.07
N LEU A 128 10.63 -7.92 -21.98
CA LEU A 128 11.79 -7.08 -21.75
C LEU A 128 12.92 -7.97 -21.27
N LYS A 129 14.14 -7.68 -21.75
CA LYS A 129 15.39 -8.31 -21.27
C LYS A 129 15.34 -8.41 -19.75
N GLU A 130 15.59 -9.60 -19.22
CA GLU A 130 15.65 -9.93 -17.79
C GLU A 130 16.48 -8.88 -17.02
N ASP A 131 15.86 -7.80 -16.59
CA ASP A 131 16.41 -6.94 -15.56
C ASP A 131 16.07 -7.65 -14.25
N VAL A 132 16.97 -8.54 -13.83
CA VAL A 132 16.85 -9.38 -12.62
C VAL A 132 16.39 -8.56 -11.41
N TRP A 133 16.77 -7.27 -11.36
CA TRP A 133 16.33 -6.38 -10.30
C TRP A 133 14.85 -6.01 -10.39
N MET A 134 14.33 -5.74 -11.60
CA MET A 134 12.91 -5.46 -11.82
C MET A 134 12.04 -6.65 -11.42
N ASP A 135 12.48 -7.87 -11.76
CA ASP A 135 11.78 -9.10 -11.39
C ASP A 135 11.75 -9.29 -9.87
N GLU A 136 12.87 -9.06 -9.20
CA GLU A 136 12.95 -9.12 -7.73
C GLU A 136 12.09 -8.01 -7.09
N PHE A 137 12.06 -6.80 -7.67
CA PHE A 137 11.18 -5.71 -7.23
C PHE A 137 9.70 -6.12 -7.31
N TYR A 138 9.25 -6.66 -8.44
CA TYR A 138 7.86 -7.10 -8.62
C TYR A 138 7.52 -8.26 -7.69
N ARG A 139 8.42 -9.24 -7.55
CA ARG A 139 8.26 -10.39 -6.66
C ARG A 139 8.09 -9.95 -5.20
N VAL A 140 8.98 -9.09 -4.68
CA VAL A 140 8.92 -8.61 -3.29
C VAL A 140 7.63 -7.83 -3.05
N ASN A 141 7.27 -6.92 -3.96
CA ASN A 141 6.06 -6.14 -3.84
C ASN A 141 4.79 -7.00 -3.90
N TRP A 142 4.76 -8.00 -4.77
CA TRP A 142 3.66 -8.95 -4.84
C TRP A 142 3.53 -9.77 -3.54
N LEU A 143 4.65 -10.30 -3.02
CA LEU A 143 4.65 -11.05 -1.75
C LEU A 143 4.13 -10.19 -0.59
N LYS A 144 4.53 -8.91 -0.52
CA LYS A 144 4.04 -7.97 0.48
C LYS A 144 2.56 -7.65 0.32
N ALA A 145 2.09 -7.42 -0.90
CA ALA A 145 0.67 -7.20 -1.17
C ALA A 145 -0.17 -8.42 -0.79
N LYS A 146 0.30 -9.62 -1.12
CA LYS A 146 -0.34 -10.88 -0.73
C LYS A 146 -0.38 -11.05 0.79
N ALA A 147 0.73 -10.81 1.49
CA ALA A 147 0.80 -10.91 2.95
C ALA A 147 -0.14 -9.89 3.63
N ARG A 148 -0.26 -8.67 3.09
CA ARG A 148 -1.24 -7.66 3.55
C ARG A 148 -2.67 -8.14 3.39
N TRP A 149 -2.99 -8.69 2.21
CA TRP A 149 -4.32 -9.22 1.93
C TRP A 149 -4.68 -10.38 2.88
N GLN A 150 -3.77 -11.35 3.07
CA GLN A 150 -3.97 -12.46 4.00
C GLN A 150 -4.19 -11.99 5.44
N ARG A 151 -3.36 -11.04 5.92
CA ARG A 151 -3.52 -10.46 7.26
C ARG A 151 -4.88 -9.77 7.40
N TRP A 152 -5.30 -9.01 6.40
CA TRP A 152 -6.59 -8.32 6.46
C TRP A 152 -7.77 -9.30 6.48
N GLU A 153 -7.68 -10.38 5.70
CA GLU A 153 -8.65 -11.48 5.75
C GLU A 153 -8.70 -12.16 7.13
N GLU A 154 -7.54 -12.42 7.74
CA GLU A 154 -7.44 -12.95 9.11
C GLU A 154 -8.01 -11.98 10.14
N GLU A 155 -7.62 -10.70 10.09
CA GLU A 155 -8.10 -9.66 11.01
C GLU A 155 -9.62 -9.50 10.92
N LEU A 156 -10.19 -9.53 9.71
CA LEU A 156 -11.64 -9.46 9.52
C LEU A 156 -12.35 -10.63 10.23
N ARG A 157 -11.87 -11.86 10.02
CA ARG A 157 -12.42 -13.05 10.70
C ARG A 157 -12.25 -12.95 12.21
N LEU A 158 -11.09 -12.52 12.70
CA LEU A 158 -10.83 -12.35 14.13
C LEU A 158 -11.73 -11.29 14.76
N VAL A 159 -11.98 -10.17 14.08
CA VAL A 159 -12.86 -9.10 14.57
C VAL A 159 -14.30 -9.62 14.72
N GLN A 160 -14.82 -10.34 13.71
CA GLN A 160 -16.13 -10.96 13.78
C GLN A 160 -16.25 -11.93 14.98
N HIS A 161 -15.26 -12.79 15.18
CA HIS A 161 -15.24 -13.68 16.35
C HIS A 161 -15.10 -12.92 17.67
N LYS A 162 -14.26 -11.89 17.74
CA LYS A 162 -14.06 -11.06 18.95
C LYS A 162 -15.34 -10.33 19.37
N MET A 163 -16.12 -9.83 18.41
CA MET A 163 -17.44 -9.23 18.66
C MET A 163 -18.36 -10.25 19.34
N GLY A 164 -18.48 -11.46 18.77
CA GLY A 164 -19.28 -12.54 19.34
C GLY A 164 -18.79 -13.02 20.71
N TRP A 165 -17.47 -13.14 20.90
CA TRP A 165 -16.87 -13.52 22.18
C TRP A 165 -17.07 -12.45 23.25
N THR A 166 -17.05 -11.17 22.89
CA THR A 166 -17.25 -10.06 23.82
C THR A 166 -18.67 -10.07 24.38
N VAL A 167 -19.68 -10.26 23.53
CA VAL A 167 -21.08 -10.44 23.96
C VAL A 167 -21.20 -11.67 24.86
N SER A 168 -20.66 -12.80 24.42
CA SER A 168 -20.71 -14.05 25.17
C SER A 168 -20.05 -13.92 26.55
N TRP A 169 -18.93 -13.21 26.63
CA TRP A 169 -18.22 -12.95 27.87
C TRP A 169 -19.02 -12.05 28.82
N PHE A 170 -19.68 -10.99 28.31
CA PHE A 170 -20.56 -10.16 29.14
C PHE A 170 -21.75 -10.97 29.70
N LYS A 171 -22.39 -11.81 28.88
CA LYS A 171 -23.47 -12.70 29.33
C LYS A 171 -22.98 -13.71 30.38
N TYR A 172 -21.80 -14.28 30.17
CA TYR A 172 -21.17 -15.17 31.14
C TYR A 172 -20.93 -14.46 32.48
N ARG A 173 -20.36 -13.25 32.47
CA ARG A 173 -20.13 -12.44 33.68
C ARG A 173 -21.43 -12.06 34.37
N MET A 174 -22.47 -11.73 33.60
CA MET A 174 -23.80 -11.49 34.15
C MET A 174 -24.32 -12.72 34.92
N GLY A 175 -24.22 -13.92 34.34
CA GLY A 175 -24.61 -15.18 35.01
C GLY A 175 -23.79 -15.48 36.26
N GLU A 176 -22.47 -15.23 36.23
CA GLU A 176 -21.60 -15.39 37.40
C GLU A 176 -22.01 -14.46 38.56
N TRP A 177 -22.40 -13.22 38.27
CA TRP A 177 -22.90 -12.29 39.27
C TRP A 177 -24.31 -12.63 39.76
N ASP A 178 -25.16 -13.19 38.91
CA ASP A 178 -26.49 -13.66 39.28
C ASP A 178 -26.39 -14.84 40.26
N GLN A 179 -25.49 -15.80 39.99
CA GLN A 179 -25.22 -16.89 40.92
C GLN A 179 -24.74 -16.36 42.30
N ARG A 180 -23.87 -15.34 42.30
CA ARG A 180 -23.43 -14.70 43.55
C ARG A 180 -24.55 -13.95 44.26
N TYR A 181 -25.49 -13.35 43.52
CA TYR A 181 -26.68 -12.72 44.08
C TYR A 181 -27.53 -13.75 44.82
N GLN A 182 -27.78 -14.92 44.22
CA GLN A 182 -28.58 -16.00 44.83
C GLN A 182 -27.91 -16.59 46.08
N GLN A 183 -26.58 -16.64 46.12
CA GLN A 183 -25.81 -17.18 47.25
C GLN A 183 -25.55 -16.16 48.37
N ALA A 184 -25.82 -14.87 48.13
CA ALA A 184 -25.51 -13.82 49.10
C ALA A 184 -26.46 -13.84 50.30
N THR A 185 -25.91 -13.99 51.50
CA THR A 185 -26.69 -13.98 52.75
C THR A 185 -26.92 -12.58 53.32
N LYS A 186 -26.06 -11.61 52.96
CA LYS A 186 -26.12 -10.24 53.49
C LYS A 186 -26.83 -9.31 52.50
N PRO A 187 -27.72 -8.41 52.95
CA PRO A 187 -28.48 -7.54 52.05
C PRO A 187 -27.59 -6.59 51.24
N GLY A 188 -26.48 -6.10 51.81
CA GLY A 188 -25.54 -5.24 51.09
C GLY A 188 -24.79 -5.98 49.95
N HIS A 189 -24.43 -7.24 50.17
CA HIS A 189 -23.79 -8.06 49.13
C HIS A 189 -24.78 -8.38 48.01
N GLN A 190 -26.02 -8.69 48.38
CA GLN A 190 -27.12 -8.93 47.44
C GLN A 190 -27.39 -7.70 46.58
N ALA A 191 -27.49 -6.50 47.18
CA ALA A 191 -27.68 -5.25 46.44
C ALA A 191 -26.53 -4.96 45.46
N TYR A 192 -25.27 -5.20 45.87
CA TYR A 192 -24.12 -5.01 44.99
C TYR A 192 -24.08 -6.02 43.84
N ALA A 193 -24.31 -7.31 44.12
CA ALA A 193 -24.34 -8.36 43.10
C ALA A 193 -25.45 -8.08 42.07
N HIS A 194 -26.65 -7.67 42.52
CA HIS A 194 -27.74 -7.27 41.63
C HIS A 194 -27.35 -6.09 40.71
N ARG A 195 -26.67 -5.08 41.26
CA ARG A 195 -26.15 -3.96 40.45
C ARG A 195 -25.16 -4.44 39.38
N GLN A 196 -24.30 -5.41 39.70
CA GLN A 196 -23.36 -5.99 38.74
C GLN A 196 -24.09 -6.76 37.63
N VAL A 197 -25.10 -7.57 37.95
CA VAL A 197 -25.94 -8.25 36.95
C VAL A 197 -26.50 -7.24 35.94
N LEU A 198 -27.10 -6.14 36.42
CA LEU A 198 -27.64 -5.10 35.54
C LEU A 198 -26.57 -4.42 34.69
N LEU A 199 -25.38 -4.16 35.24
CA LEU A 199 -24.27 -3.54 34.52
C LEU A 199 -23.79 -4.44 33.37
N TRP A 200 -23.51 -5.71 33.66
CA TRP A 200 -23.04 -6.67 32.65
C TRP A 200 -24.11 -6.97 31.60
N GLY A 201 -25.39 -7.00 32.01
CA GLY A 201 -26.52 -7.10 31.08
C GLY A 201 -26.59 -5.91 30.11
N ARG A 202 -26.37 -4.68 30.59
CA ARG A 202 -26.30 -3.50 29.72
C ARG A 202 -25.13 -3.58 28.75
N PHE A 203 -23.94 -3.97 29.19
CA PHE A 203 -22.79 -4.15 28.28
C PHE A 203 -23.05 -5.21 27.21
N ALA A 204 -23.72 -6.31 27.56
CA ALA A 204 -24.12 -7.33 26.58
C ALA A 204 -25.08 -6.76 25.53
N LEU A 205 -26.12 -6.07 25.97
CA LEU A 205 -27.13 -5.45 25.10
C LEU A 205 -26.51 -4.38 24.19
N ASP A 206 -25.69 -3.49 24.74
CA ASP A 206 -25.04 -2.42 23.99
C ASP A 206 -24.08 -3.01 22.95
N ALA A 207 -23.35 -4.07 23.29
CA ALA A 207 -22.47 -4.77 22.36
C ALA A 207 -23.24 -5.48 21.24
N GLU A 208 -24.36 -6.16 21.54
CA GLU A 208 -25.23 -6.78 20.53
C GLU A 208 -25.85 -5.78 19.55
N ASN A 209 -26.16 -4.57 20.03
CA ASN A 209 -26.73 -3.52 19.20
C ASN A 209 -25.68 -2.75 18.38
N SER A 210 -24.42 -2.71 18.85
CA SER A 210 -23.36 -1.90 18.24
C SER A 210 -22.51 -2.67 17.23
N PHE A 211 -22.42 -4.00 17.35
CA PHE A 211 -21.70 -4.87 16.42
C PHE A 211 -22.58 -5.28 15.25
#